data_AF-A0A1I4XPV6-F1
#
_entry.id   AF-A0A1I4XPV6-F1
#
_cell.length_a   1.000
_cell.length_b   1.000
_cell.length_c   1.000
_cell.angle_alpha   90.00
_cell.angle_beta   90.00
_cell.angle_gamma   90.00
#
_symmetry.space_group_name_H-M   'P 1'
#
loop_
_entity.id
_entity.type
_entity.pdbx_description
1 polymer ?
#
loop_
_entity_poly.entity_id
_entity_poly.type
_entity_poly.pdbx_seq_one_letter_code
_entity_poly.pdbx_strand_id
1 'polypeptide(L)' 'MGDLDDLDAFVDAAARRGIRPTTSETYGNGVRKALYRDPDGNEIGVGGGT' A
#
# COMPACT_ATOMS: atom_id res chain seq x y z
N MET A 1 -9.62 2.57 -15.18
CA MET A 1 -9.71 1.17 -14.68
C MET A 1 -8.61 1.11 -13.65
N GLY A 2 -9.01 1.46 -12.42
CA GLY A 2 -8.26 2.42 -11.61
C GLY A 2 -7.32 1.77 -10.60
N ASP A 3 -6.17 2.41 -10.48
CA ASP A 3 -5.00 2.18 -9.63
C ASP A 3 -5.30 1.98 -8.13
N LEU A 4 -6.55 2.21 -7.72
CA LEU A 4 -7.04 1.96 -6.37
C LEU A 4 -7.32 0.47 -6.10
N ASP A 5 -7.77 -0.27 -7.12
CA ASP A 5 -8.10 -1.70 -7.00
C ASP A 5 -6.82 -2.54 -6.84
N ASP A 6 -5.77 -2.21 -7.59
CA ASP A 6 -4.45 -2.82 -7.47
C ASP A 6 -3.80 -2.56 -6.11
N LEU A 7 -3.99 -1.35 -5.55
CA LEU A 7 -3.49 -1.02 -4.21
C LEU A 7 -4.22 -1.83 -3.15
N ASP A 8 -5.55 -1.94 -3.20
CA ASP A 8 -6.32 -2.70 -2.23
C ASP A 8 -6.00 -4.20 -2.31
N ALA A 9 -5.85 -4.74 -3.52
CA ALA A 9 -5.42 -6.11 -3.75
C ALA A 9 -4.01 -6.38 -3.19
N PHE A 10 -3.07 -5.42 -3.33
CA PHE A 10 -1.74 -5.52 -2.74
C PHE A 10 -1.80 -5.47 -1.21
N VAL A 11 -2.60 -4.57 -0.65
CA VAL A 11 -2.80 -4.44 0.80
C VAL A 11 -3.36 -5.74 1.37
N ASP A 12 -4.36 -6.33 0.73
CA ASP A 12 -4.97 -7.59 1.15
C ASP A 12 -3.98 -8.77 1.03
N ALA A 13 -3.22 -8.86 -0.06
CA ALA A 13 -2.21 -9.89 -0.24
C ALA A 13 -1.08 -9.79 0.80
N ALA A 14 -0.61 -8.57 1.09
CA ALA A 14 0.35 -8.32 2.16
C ALA A 14 -0.24 -8.69 3.53
N ALA A 15 -1.50 -8.31 3.77
CA ALA A 15 -2.21 -8.58 5.01
C ALA A 15 -2.38 -10.08 5.29
N ARG A 16 -2.64 -10.88 4.25
CA ARG A 16 -2.70 -12.35 4.29
C ARG A 16 -1.36 -13.00 4.65
N ARG A 17 -0.25 -12.35 4.31
CA ARG A 17 1.11 -12.77 4.69
C ARG A 17 1.54 -12.28 6.08
N GLY A 18 0.66 -11.57 6.80
CA GLY A 18 0.97 -10.96 8.09
C GLY A 18 1.78 -9.67 7.99
N ILE A 19 1.96 -9.13 6.78
CA ILE A 19 2.66 -7.87 6.53
C ILE A 19 1.61 -6.75 6.57
N ARG A 20 1.72 -5.86 7.54
CA ARG A 20 0.85 -4.68 7.67
C ARG A 20 1.60 -3.45 7.17
N PRO A 21 0.93 -2.52 6.48
CA PRO A 21 1.54 -1.25 6.15
C PRO A 21 1.91 -0.52 7.44
N THR A 22 3.13 0.01 7.49
CA THR A 22 3.62 0.85 8.59
C THR A 22 2.98 2.23 8.55
N THR A 23 2.77 2.77 7.35
CA THR A 23 2.14 4.08 7.15
C THR A 23 1.18 4.02 5.98
N SER A 24 -0.03 4.56 6.15
CA SER A 24 -1.00 4.74 5.07
C SER A 24 -1.41 6.21 5.00
N GLU A 25 -1.04 6.87 3.91
CA GLU A 25 -1.41 8.26 3.64
C GLU A 25 -2.40 8.32 2.49
N THR A 26 -3.58 8.88 2.75
CA THR A 26 -4.54 9.24 1.70
C THR A 26 -4.44 10.73 1.50
N TYR A 27 -3.94 11.14 0.34
CA TYR A 27 -3.90 12.54 -0.02
C TYR A 27 -5.25 12.96 -0.61
N GLY A 28 -5.72 14.14 -0.23
CA GLY A 28 -7.03 14.67 -0.64
C GLY A 28 -7.21 14.86 -2.15
N ASN A 29 -6.13 14.78 -2.93
CA ASN A 29 -6.14 14.78 -4.40
C ASN A 29 -6.39 13.39 -5.03
N GLY A 30 -6.84 12.40 -4.25
CA GLY A 30 -7.20 11.07 -4.75
C GLY A 30 -6.04 10.08 -4.83
N VAL A 31 -4.81 10.52 -4.52
CA VAL A 31 -3.64 9.65 -4.43
C VAL A 31 -3.62 8.96 -3.07
N ARG A 32 -3.48 7.63 -3.08
CA ARG A 32 -3.26 6.82 -1.88
C ARG A 32 -1.86 6.24 -1.90
N LYS A 33 -1.20 6.25 -0.75
CA LYS A 33 0.12 5.69 -0.57
C LYS A 33 0.16 4.82 0.68
N ALA A 34 0.69 3.62 0.56
CA ALA A 34 0.96 2.70 1.65
C ALA A 34 2.45 2.36 1.68
N LEU A 35 3.08 2.48 2.84
CA LEU A 35 4.47 2.11 3.10
C LEU A 35 4.47 0.81 3.88
N TYR A 36 5.15 -0.20 3.36
CA TYR A 36 5.34 -1.49 4.00
C TYR A 36 6.79 -1.64 4.41
N ARG A 37 6.99 -2.32 5.54
CA ARG A 37 8.32 -2.72 5.99
C ARG A 37 8.32 -4.23 6.15
N ASP A 38 9.21 -4.90 5.43
CA ASP A 38 9.43 -6.33 5.61
C ASP A 38 10.36 -6.58 6.81
N PRO A 39 10.37 -7.81 7.34
CA PRO A 39 11.27 -8.19 8.44
C PRO A 39 12.77 -8.14 8.08
N ASP A 40 13.14 -8.07 6.80
CA ASP A 40 14.53 -7.87 6.35
C ASP A 40 14.92 -6.38 6.45
N GLY A 41 13.94 -5.50 6.60
CA GLY A 41 14.11 -4.07 6.83
C GLY A 41 13.95 -3.22 5.58
N ASN A 42 13.59 -3.80 4.43
CA ASN A 42 13.33 -3.01 3.23
C ASN A 42 12.00 -2.28 3.34
N GLU A 43 11.96 -1.11 2.71
CA GLU A 43 10.78 -0.25 2.67
C GLU A 43 10.18 -0.28 1.26
N ILE A 44 8.89 -0.62 1.18
CA ILE A 44 8.17 -0.76 -0.07
C ILE A 44 7.03 0.27 -0.05
N GLY A 45 7.14 1.28 -0.91
CA GLY A 45 6.10 2.28 -1.10
C GLY A 45 5.19 1.90 -2.26
N VAL A 46 3.94 1.56 -1.97
CA VAL A 46 2.91 1.32 -2.99
C VAL A 46 2.01 2.53 -3.06
N GLY A 47 1.92 3.15 -4.23
CA GLY A 47 1.09 4.32 -4.48
C GLY A 47 0.15 4.08 -5.66
N GLY A 48 -1.13 4.40 -5.48
CA GLY A 48 -2.13 4.41 -6.54
C GLY A 48 -2.73 5.81 -6.65
N GLY A 49 -2.69 6.38 -7.86
CA GLY A 49 -3.29 7.67 -8.18
C GLY A 49 -4.21 7.52 -9.40
N THR A 50 -5.30 8.27 -9.41
CA THR A 50 -6.22 8.35 -10.57
C THR A 50 -5.59 9.08 -11.75
#